data_AF-A0AAW7I6Y5-F1
#
_entry.id   AF-A0AAW7I6Y5-F1
#
_cell.length_a   1.000
_cell.length_b   1.000
_cell.length_c   1.000
_cell.angle_alpha   90.00
_cell.angle_beta   90.00
_cell.angle_gamma   90.00
#
_symmetry.space_group_name_H-M   'P 1'
#
loop_
_entity.id
_entity.type
_entity.pdbx_description
1 polymer ?
#
loop_
_entity_poly.entity_id
_entity_poly.type
_entity_poly.pdbx_seq_one_letter_code
_entity_poly.pdbx_strand_id
1 'polypeptide(L)'
;MMRYLKLVNFEINRFSKIYISLLLITLVSQFAGVIIVTKSLLNDAREIISREKLSEAAYITQYGGGIDFTHIANTLWFLGPIALSAVALIFYIFLIWYRDWFGKNTFIYRLLMLPTSRLSIYLSKATAIFLMVLGLIAFQIIILPMENALFNSYVPESLLNEMSTYSITKFIPILSLIIPSSFTQFLLSYGIGLMIMSILFTAIMFERSFRIKGIILGLVYVGISAAVFLAPVFVMESGNFYFYPNEILGLQLALGIIVTGLSIWLGSWLLKNRVTV
;
A
#
# COMPACT_ATOMS: atom_id res chain seq x y z
N MET A 1 -1.88 -2.80 28.96
CA MET A 1 -2.49 -2.52 27.64
C MET A 1 -2.43 -1.04 27.23
N MET A 2 -2.80 -0.07 28.10
CA MET A 2 -2.76 1.37 27.77
C MET A 2 -1.39 1.91 27.33
N ARG A 3 -0.27 1.32 27.78
CA ARG A 3 1.08 1.76 27.39
C ARG A 3 1.40 1.46 25.91
N TYR A 4 0.95 0.31 25.39
CA TYR A 4 1.19 -0.07 23.99
C TYR A 4 0.43 0.83 23.02
N LEU A 5 -0.87 1.03 23.25
CA LEU A 5 -1.69 1.91 22.41
C LEU A 5 -1.19 3.36 22.43
N LYS A 6 -0.65 3.83 23.57
CA LYS A 6 0.02 5.14 23.65
C LYS A 6 1.26 5.21 22.76
N LEU A 7 2.05 4.14 22.65
CA LEU A 7 3.19 4.07 21.73
C LEU A 7 2.75 4.10 20.27
N VAL A 8 1.71 3.34 19.91
CA VAL A 8 1.15 3.35 18.55
C VAL A 8 0.64 4.75 18.20
N ASN A 9 -0.17 5.35 19.07
CA ASN A 9 -0.69 6.71 18.88
C ASN A 9 0.45 7.73 18.77
N PHE A 10 1.50 7.56 19.58
CA PHE A 10 2.69 8.40 19.49
C PHE A 10 3.35 8.30 18.11
N GLU A 11 3.53 7.09 17.56
CA GLU A 11 4.13 6.94 16.22
C GLU A 11 3.23 7.47 15.09
N ILE A 12 1.90 7.28 15.19
CA ILE A 12 0.93 7.86 14.25
C ILE A 12 0.99 9.39 14.28
N ASN A 13 0.97 9.99 15.47
CA ASN A 13 1.00 11.45 15.63
C ASN A 13 2.27 12.08 15.08
N ARG A 14 3.38 11.34 14.99
CA ARG A 14 4.63 11.87 14.41
C ARG A 14 4.63 11.92 12.89
N PHE A 15 3.71 11.21 12.22
CA PHE A 15 3.55 11.25 10.77
C PHE A 15 2.20 11.84 10.34
N SER A 16 1.30 12.11 11.28
CA SER A 16 -0.08 12.55 11.03
C SER A 16 -0.18 13.76 10.12
N LYS A 17 0.69 14.77 10.27
CA LYS A 17 0.68 15.97 9.39
C LYS A 17 0.92 15.61 7.93
N ILE A 18 1.93 14.77 7.67
CA ILE A 18 2.24 14.31 6.31
C ILE A 18 1.12 13.40 5.81
N TYR A 19 0.64 12.49 6.65
CA TYR A 19 -0.43 11.56 6.33
C TYR A 19 -1.76 12.28 5.96
N ILE A 20 -2.17 13.28 6.73
CA ILE A 20 -3.35 14.11 6.43
C ILE A 20 -3.15 14.89 5.14
N SER A 21 -1.94 15.40 4.89
CA SER A 21 -1.62 16.05 3.61
C SER A 21 -1.79 15.09 2.43
N LEU A 22 -1.36 13.83 2.57
CA LEU A 22 -1.53 12.82 1.51
C LEU A 22 -3.02 12.53 1.25
N LEU A 23 -3.82 12.38 2.31
CA LEU A 23 -5.28 12.22 2.18
C LEU A 23 -5.94 13.40 1.46
N LEU A 24 -5.56 14.62 1.84
CA LEU A 24 -6.12 15.84 1.25
C LEU A 24 -5.72 15.98 -0.22
N ILE A 25 -4.44 15.75 -0.55
CA ILE A 25 -3.96 15.76 -1.94
C ILE A 25 -4.72 14.72 -2.76
N THR A 26 -4.92 13.52 -2.22
CA THR A 26 -5.67 12.44 -2.89
C THR A 26 -7.10 12.88 -3.19
N LEU A 27 -7.81 13.38 -2.18
CA LEU A 27 -9.19 13.86 -2.35
C LEU A 27 -9.28 15.00 -3.37
N VAL A 28 -8.48 16.04 -3.21
CA VAL A 28 -8.57 17.23 -4.08
C VAL A 28 -8.18 16.87 -5.52
N SER A 29 -7.11 16.11 -5.71
CA SER A 29 -6.63 15.73 -7.04
C SER A 29 -7.60 14.80 -7.75
N GLN A 30 -8.15 13.79 -7.07
CA GLN A 30 -9.07 12.83 -7.70
C GLN A 30 -10.39 13.51 -8.07
N PHE A 31 -10.98 14.30 -7.16
CA PHE A 31 -12.22 15.03 -7.45
C PHE A 31 -12.03 16.11 -8.52
N ALA A 32 -10.91 16.86 -8.50
CA ALA A 32 -10.59 17.81 -9.56
C ALA A 32 -10.40 17.08 -10.90
N GLY A 33 -9.73 15.91 -10.89
CA GLY A 33 -9.58 15.04 -12.03
C GLY A 33 -10.92 14.65 -12.64
N VAL A 34 -11.87 14.17 -11.83
CA VAL A 34 -13.23 13.85 -12.30
C VAL A 34 -13.85 15.05 -13.00
N ILE A 35 -13.84 16.24 -12.39
CA ILE A 35 -14.51 17.42 -12.97
C ILE A 35 -13.83 17.88 -14.27
N ILE A 36 -12.50 18.01 -14.27
CA ILE A 36 -11.74 18.57 -15.40
C ILE A 36 -11.77 17.60 -16.59
N VAL A 37 -11.50 16.32 -16.33
CA VAL A 37 -11.41 15.29 -17.38
C VAL A 37 -12.79 15.06 -17.98
N THR A 38 -13.85 14.95 -17.17
CA THR A 38 -15.22 14.79 -17.69
C THR A 38 -15.63 15.95 -18.58
N LYS A 39 -15.33 17.19 -18.19
CA LYS A 39 -15.61 18.37 -19.02
C LYS A 39 -14.85 18.35 -20.34
N SER A 40 -13.57 17.95 -20.31
CA SER A 40 -12.78 17.80 -21.54
C SER A 40 -13.42 16.77 -22.46
N LEU A 41 -13.71 15.57 -21.95
CA LEU A 41 -14.30 14.47 -22.73
C LEU A 41 -15.65 14.86 -23.35
N LEU A 42 -16.50 15.58 -22.61
CA LEU A 42 -17.78 16.05 -23.12
C LEU A 42 -17.63 17.14 -24.19
N ASN A 43 -16.65 18.03 -24.04
CA ASN A 43 -16.38 19.05 -25.05
C ASN A 43 -15.86 18.42 -26.33
N ASP A 44 -14.93 17.47 -26.22
CA ASP A 44 -14.37 16.72 -27.36
C ASP A 44 -15.47 15.94 -28.10
N ALA A 45 -16.34 15.25 -27.35
CA ALA A 45 -17.48 14.53 -27.93
C ALA A 45 -18.46 15.48 -28.64
N ARG A 46 -18.79 16.63 -28.02
CA ARG A 46 -19.67 17.64 -28.63
C ARG A 46 -19.09 18.24 -29.91
N GLU A 47 -17.78 18.48 -29.94
CA GLU A 47 -17.10 18.99 -31.13
C GLU A 47 -17.18 17.98 -32.28
N ILE A 48 -16.89 16.70 -32.02
CA ILE A 48 -16.97 15.64 -33.03
C ILE A 48 -18.40 15.47 -33.54
N ILE A 49 -19.37 15.38 -32.63
CA ILE A 49 -20.80 15.25 -32.97
C ILE A 49 -21.25 16.42 -33.86
N SER A 50 -20.85 17.65 -33.52
CA SER A 50 -21.20 18.83 -34.28
C SER A 50 -20.52 18.87 -35.65
N ARG A 51 -19.22 18.57 -35.71
CA ARG A 51 -18.40 18.61 -36.92
C ARG A 51 -18.83 17.55 -37.93
N GLU A 52 -19.11 16.34 -37.47
CA GLU A 52 -19.47 15.20 -38.33
C GLU A 52 -20.99 15.07 -38.52
N LYS A 53 -21.78 15.94 -37.87
CA LYS A 53 -23.25 15.94 -37.88
C LYS A 53 -23.83 14.57 -37.50
N LEU A 54 -23.19 13.92 -36.53
CA LEU A 54 -23.59 12.61 -36.05
C LEU A 54 -24.75 12.75 -35.06
N SER A 55 -25.57 11.70 -34.95
CA SER A 55 -26.40 11.53 -33.76
C SER A 55 -25.54 10.97 -32.61
N GLU A 56 -25.97 11.18 -31.36
CA GLU A 56 -25.27 10.65 -30.18
C GLU A 56 -25.13 9.11 -30.26
N ALA A 57 -26.15 8.42 -30.78
CA ALA A 57 -26.10 6.98 -31.02
C ALA A 57 -25.05 6.59 -32.08
N ALA A 58 -24.92 7.37 -33.16
CA ALA A 58 -23.92 7.12 -34.20
C ALA A 58 -22.49 7.33 -33.66
N TYR A 59 -22.28 8.35 -32.83
CA TYR A 59 -21.00 8.61 -32.17
C TYR A 59 -20.54 7.40 -31.35
N ILE A 60 -21.41 6.82 -30.52
CA ILE A 60 -21.10 5.65 -29.68
C ILE A 60 -20.70 4.44 -30.53
N THR A 61 -21.43 4.19 -31.63
CA THR A 61 -21.13 3.05 -32.51
C THR A 61 -19.82 3.22 -33.29
N GLN A 62 -19.44 4.45 -33.62
CA GLN A 62 -18.29 4.74 -34.48
C GLN A 62 -17.00 4.96 -33.69
N TYR A 63 -17.08 5.49 -32.47
CA TYR A 63 -15.93 5.88 -31.65
C TYR A 63 -15.65 4.98 -30.44
N GLY A 64 -16.30 3.81 -30.37
CA GLY A 64 -15.87 2.73 -29.46
C GLY A 64 -16.53 2.71 -28.09
N GLY A 65 -17.80 3.13 -27.99
CA GLY A 65 -18.58 3.06 -26.75
C GLY A 65 -18.82 4.41 -26.09
N GLY A 66 -19.75 4.44 -25.12
CA GLY A 66 -20.03 5.63 -24.31
C GLY A 66 -18.85 5.99 -23.40
N ILE A 67 -18.88 7.19 -22.84
CA ILE A 67 -17.89 7.68 -21.90
C ILE A 67 -18.05 6.92 -20.58
N ASP A 68 -16.99 6.23 -20.16
CA ASP A 68 -16.93 5.49 -18.90
C ASP A 68 -15.91 6.08 -17.92
N PHE A 69 -15.91 5.57 -16.68
CA PHE A 69 -15.03 6.06 -15.62
C PHE A 69 -13.55 5.68 -15.86
N THR A 70 -13.25 4.74 -16.76
CA THR A 70 -11.86 4.29 -16.99
C THR A 70 -11.00 5.39 -17.58
N HIS A 71 -11.61 6.30 -18.35
CA HIS A 71 -10.93 7.48 -18.86
C HIS A 71 -10.39 8.39 -17.76
N ILE A 72 -11.07 8.47 -16.61
CA ILE A 72 -10.64 9.25 -15.45
C ILE A 72 -9.63 8.45 -14.63
N ALA A 73 -9.92 7.18 -14.37
CA ALA A 73 -9.12 6.34 -13.48
C ALA A 73 -7.71 6.05 -14.02
N ASN A 74 -7.49 6.18 -15.34
CA ASN A 74 -6.17 6.05 -15.97
C ASN A 74 -5.39 7.38 -16.04
N THR A 75 -5.94 8.50 -15.56
CA THR A 75 -5.24 9.78 -15.58
C THR A 75 -4.26 9.94 -14.44
N LEU A 76 -3.28 10.84 -14.61
CA LEU A 76 -2.35 11.24 -13.56
C LEU A 76 -3.04 11.90 -12.37
N TRP A 77 -4.18 12.57 -12.59
CA TRP A 77 -4.99 13.15 -11.51
C TRP A 77 -5.51 12.09 -10.55
N PHE A 78 -5.79 10.89 -11.08
CA PHE A 78 -6.28 9.76 -10.31
C PHE A 78 -5.16 8.90 -9.72
N LEU A 79 -4.23 8.45 -10.57
CA LEU A 79 -3.16 7.51 -10.20
C LEU A 79 -2.02 8.18 -9.43
N GLY A 80 -1.72 9.44 -9.72
CA GLY A 80 -0.59 10.19 -9.14
C GLY A 80 -0.65 10.26 -7.62
N PRO A 81 -1.76 10.71 -7.00
CA PRO A 81 -1.89 10.77 -5.55
C PRO A 81 -1.84 9.41 -4.85
N ILE A 82 -2.37 8.35 -5.47
CA ILE A 82 -2.30 6.97 -4.95
C ILE A 82 -0.84 6.51 -4.92
N ALA A 83 -0.13 6.68 -6.04
CA ALA A 83 1.29 6.33 -6.14
C ALA A 83 2.15 7.15 -5.16
N LEU A 84 1.89 8.46 -5.04
CA LEU A 84 2.57 9.34 -4.09
C LEU A 84 2.39 8.84 -2.65
N SER A 85 1.17 8.46 -2.28
CA SER A 85 0.86 7.95 -0.94
C SER A 85 1.55 6.61 -0.67
N ALA A 86 1.54 5.70 -1.64
CA ALA A 86 2.22 4.40 -1.53
C ALA A 86 3.74 4.59 -1.35
N VAL A 87 4.37 5.42 -2.20
CA VAL A 87 5.80 5.72 -2.13
C VAL A 87 6.16 6.38 -0.79
N ALA A 88 5.36 7.35 -0.34
CA ALA A 88 5.59 8.01 0.94
C ALA A 88 5.57 7.04 2.13
N LEU A 89 4.65 6.07 2.14
CA LEU A 89 4.61 5.04 3.19
C LEU A 89 5.76 4.05 3.09
N ILE A 90 6.18 3.64 1.88
CA ILE A 90 7.35 2.80 1.68
C ILE A 90 8.60 3.49 2.25
N PHE A 91 8.81 4.77 1.95
CA PHE A 91 9.89 5.54 2.56
C PHE A 91 9.76 5.64 4.09
N TYR A 92 8.53 5.76 4.59
CA TYR A 92 8.29 5.85 6.03
C TYR A 92 8.67 4.58 6.80
N ILE A 93 8.62 3.39 6.18
CA ILE A 93 9.13 2.12 6.77
C ILE A 93 10.59 2.27 7.23
N PHE A 94 11.41 2.98 6.47
CA PHE A 94 12.78 3.26 6.87
C PHE A 94 12.81 4.43 7.87
N LEU A 95 12.20 5.56 7.52
CA LEU A 95 12.30 6.80 8.30
C LEU A 95 11.82 6.64 9.75
N ILE A 96 10.82 5.79 10.03
CA ILE A 96 10.32 5.55 11.38
C ILE A 96 11.42 5.03 12.34
N TRP A 97 12.39 4.31 11.81
CA TRP A 97 13.57 3.86 12.55
C TRP A 97 14.66 4.91 12.48
N TYR A 98 15.15 5.28 11.30
CA TYR A 98 16.31 6.19 11.17
C TYR A 98 16.14 7.52 11.92
N ARG A 99 14.92 8.09 11.94
CA ARG A 99 14.64 9.34 12.66
C ARG A 99 14.88 9.23 14.16
N ASP A 100 14.66 8.06 14.75
CA ASP A 100 14.84 7.88 16.20
C ASP A 100 16.30 7.86 16.63
N TRP A 101 17.19 7.55 15.69
CA TRP A 101 18.65 7.52 15.87
C TRP A 101 19.33 8.82 15.45
N PHE A 102 18.59 9.77 14.87
CA PHE A 102 19.15 11.02 14.38
C PHE A 102 19.25 12.08 15.50
N GLY A 103 20.47 12.51 15.84
CA GLY A 103 20.74 13.64 16.75
C GLY A 103 21.67 13.32 17.94
N LYS A 104 22.23 14.37 18.58
CA LYS A 104 23.20 14.25 19.70
C LYS A 104 22.60 13.66 21.00
N ASN A 105 21.28 13.78 21.20
CA ASN A 105 20.52 13.16 22.29
C ASN A 105 19.46 12.22 21.67
N THR A 106 19.86 11.04 21.21
CA THR A 106 18.99 10.21 20.37
C THR A 106 17.67 9.89 21.09
N PHE A 107 16.56 10.10 20.39
CA PHE A 107 15.22 9.85 20.93
C PHE A 107 15.05 8.38 21.33
N ILE A 108 15.74 7.48 20.63
CA ILE A 108 15.73 6.06 20.95
C ILE A 108 16.24 5.75 22.36
N TYR A 109 17.19 6.51 22.92
CA TYR A 109 17.65 6.29 24.29
C TYR A 109 16.51 6.48 25.31
N ARG A 110 15.70 7.53 25.13
CA ARG A 110 14.52 7.76 25.98
C ARG A 110 13.46 6.67 25.78
N LEU A 111 13.25 6.25 24.54
CA LEU A 111 12.30 5.19 24.21
C LEU A 111 12.72 3.86 24.83
N LEU A 112 14.03 3.58 24.86
CA LEU A 112 14.61 2.38 25.46
C LEU A 112 14.65 2.46 27.00
N MET A 113 14.63 3.64 27.62
CA MET A 113 14.52 3.76 29.08
C MET A 113 13.09 3.57 29.61
N LEU A 114 12.07 3.54 28.73
CA LEU A 114 10.70 3.29 29.14
C LEU A 114 10.56 1.90 29.78
N PRO A 115 9.74 1.75 30.84
CA PRO A 115 9.41 0.46 31.45
C PRO A 115 8.37 -0.28 30.59
N THR A 116 8.74 -0.54 29.33
CA THR A 116 7.97 -1.27 28.32
C THR A 116 8.90 -2.28 27.64
N SER A 117 8.33 -3.39 27.18
CA SER A 117 9.13 -4.41 26.50
C SER A 117 9.66 -3.87 25.17
N ARG A 118 10.86 -4.29 24.79
CA ARG A 118 11.47 -3.95 23.49
C ARG A 118 10.60 -4.41 22.31
N LEU A 119 9.94 -5.54 22.50
CA LEU A 119 8.96 -6.07 21.55
C LEU A 119 7.78 -5.11 21.36
N SER A 120 7.26 -4.48 22.43
CA SER A 120 6.20 -3.48 22.30
C SER A 120 6.62 -2.25 21.50
N ILE A 121 7.89 -1.82 21.60
CA ILE A 121 8.42 -0.72 20.78
C ILE A 121 8.42 -1.12 19.31
N TYR A 122 9.00 -2.29 18.98
CA TYR A 122 9.03 -2.81 17.62
C TYR A 122 7.60 -2.94 17.03
N LEU A 123 6.70 -3.61 17.74
CA LEU A 123 5.33 -3.84 17.30
C LEU A 123 4.54 -2.54 17.18
N SER A 124 4.81 -1.54 18.03
CA SER A 124 4.10 -0.25 17.94
C SER A 124 4.39 0.49 16.63
N LYS A 125 5.63 0.40 16.12
CA LYS A 125 6.01 0.95 14.82
C LYS A 125 5.38 0.18 13.67
N ALA A 126 5.45 -1.15 13.73
CA ALA A 126 4.86 -2.02 12.73
C ALA A 126 3.34 -1.78 12.59
N THR A 127 2.64 -1.75 13.72
CA THR A 127 1.20 -1.49 13.75
C THR A 127 0.83 -0.07 13.34
N ALA A 128 1.63 0.94 13.68
CA ALA A 128 1.38 2.31 13.22
C ALA A 128 1.42 2.40 11.68
N ILE A 129 2.43 1.82 11.04
CA ILE A 129 2.51 1.78 9.58
C ILE A 129 1.35 0.99 8.99
N PHE A 130 1.07 -0.19 9.55
CA PHE A 130 -0.01 -1.03 9.07
C PHE A 130 -1.38 -0.33 9.13
N LEU A 131 -1.67 0.37 10.23
CA LEU A 131 -2.91 1.15 10.38
C LEU A 131 -2.98 2.31 9.39
N MET A 132 -1.85 2.97 9.08
CA MET A 132 -1.83 4.04 8.07
C MET A 132 -2.03 3.49 6.65
N VAL A 133 -1.48 2.32 6.33
CA VAL A 133 -1.76 1.64 5.06
C VAL A 133 -3.25 1.32 4.96
N LEU A 134 -3.82 0.65 5.97
CA LEU A 134 -5.25 0.32 6.03
C LEU A 134 -6.14 1.56 5.97
N GLY A 135 -5.71 2.66 6.60
CA GLY A 135 -6.41 3.94 6.56
C GLY A 135 -6.51 4.53 5.14
N LEU A 136 -5.43 4.46 4.34
CA LEU A 136 -5.47 4.92 2.94
C LEU A 136 -6.38 4.06 2.07
N ILE A 137 -6.38 2.75 2.29
CA ILE A 137 -7.24 1.82 1.54
C ILE A 137 -8.70 2.07 1.89
N ALA A 138 -9.01 2.19 3.19
CA ALA A 138 -10.34 2.53 3.64
C ALA A 138 -10.80 3.87 3.06
N PHE A 139 -9.90 4.86 3.01
CA PHE A 139 -10.19 6.14 2.37
C PHE A 139 -10.50 5.97 0.88
N GLN A 140 -9.71 5.20 0.12
CA GLN A 140 -9.95 4.96 -1.30
C GLN A 140 -11.30 4.25 -1.55
N ILE A 141 -11.67 3.30 -0.68
CA ILE A 141 -12.95 2.59 -0.75
C ILE A 141 -14.14 3.54 -0.54
N ILE A 142 -13.99 4.58 0.28
CA ILE A 142 -15.04 5.56 0.55
C ILE A 142 -15.15 6.59 -0.59
N ILE A 143 -14.03 7.11 -1.08
CA ILE A 143 -14.04 8.18 -2.09
C ILE A 143 -14.42 7.68 -3.49
N LEU A 144 -14.04 6.46 -3.85
CA LEU A 144 -14.27 5.94 -5.21
C LEU A 144 -15.76 5.88 -5.61
N PRO A 145 -16.70 5.41 -4.76
CA PRO A 145 -18.13 5.52 -5.03
C PRO A 145 -18.62 6.96 -5.18
N MET A 146 -18.08 7.90 -4.39
CA MET A 146 -18.45 9.32 -4.47
C MET A 146 -17.99 9.92 -5.80
N GLU A 147 -16.78 9.60 -6.24
CA GLU A 147 -16.22 10.04 -7.52
C GLU A 147 -16.99 9.47 -8.71
N ASN A 148 -17.36 8.19 -8.65
CA ASN A 148 -18.18 7.56 -9.69
C ASN A 148 -19.58 8.17 -9.75
N ALA A 149 -20.19 8.45 -8.60
CA ALA A 149 -21.49 9.12 -8.55
C ALA A 149 -21.41 10.55 -9.12
N LEU A 150 -20.34 11.29 -8.81
CA LEU A 150 -20.10 12.60 -9.41
C LEU A 150 -19.93 12.49 -10.92
N PHE A 151 -19.11 11.57 -11.42
CA PHE A 151 -18.92 11.35 -12.84
C PHE A 151 -20.26 11.09 -13.56
N ASN A 152 -21.05 10.14 -13.07
CA ASN A 152 -22.36 9.82 -13.64
C ASN A 152 -23.32 11.02 -13.63
N SER A 153 -23.20 11.93 -12.67
CA SER A 153 -24.03 13.15 -12.62
C SER A 153 -23.65 14.22 -13.66
N TYR A 154 -22.40 14.21 -14.15
CA TYR A 154 -21.93 15.19 -15.13
C TYR A 154 -22.09 14.71 -16.57
N VAL A 155 -22.06 13.41 -16.83
CA VAL A 155 -22.18 12.84 -18.18
C VAL A 155 -23.66 12.64 -18.53
N PRO A 156 -24.12 13.11 -19.71
CA PRO A 156 -25.48 12.84 -20.18
C PRO A 156 -25.74 11.34 -20.32
N GLU A 157 -26.92 10.88 -19.90
CA GLU A 157 -27.32 9.46 -19.95
C GLU A 157 -27.15 8.83 -21.35
N SER A 158 -27.35 9.61 -22.40
CA SER A 158 -27.20 9.15 -23.78
C SER A 158 -25.76 8.80 -24.16
N LEU A 159 -24.76 9.40 -23.52
CA LEU A 159 -23.33 9.17 -23.75
C LEU A 159 -22.69 8.34 -22.64
N LEU A 160 -23.38 8.10 -21.53
CA LEU A 160 -22.84 7.42 -20.36
C LEU A 160 -22.77 5.91 -20.56
N ASN A 161 -21.60 5.33 -20.32
CA ASN A 161 -21.45 3.89 -20.15
C ASN A 161 -21.23 3.57 -18.68
N GLU A 162 -22.31 3.22 -17.98
CA GLU A 162 -22.30 3.06 -16.53
C GLU A 162 -21.37 1.92 -16.09
N MET A 163 -20.52 2.21 -15.11
CA MET A 163 -19.68 1.22 -14.46
C MET A 163 -20.00 1.12 -12.98
N SER A 164 -20.10 -0.12 -12.50
CA SER A 164 -20.13 -0.36 -11.06
C SER A 164 -18.76 -0.05 -10.44
N THR A 165 -18.77 0.40 -9.18
CA THR A 165 -17.52 0.62 -8.41
C THR A 165 -16.66 -0.63 -8.33
N TYR A 166 -17.28 -1.81 -8.25
CA TYR A 166 -16.59 -3.10 -8.30
C TYR A 166 -15.91 -3.38 -9.64
N SER A 167 -16.56 -3.02 -10.76
CA SER A 167 -15.95 -3.15 -12.08
C SER A 167 -14.74 -2.23 -12.22
N ILE A 168 -14.83 -1.00 -11.70
CA ILE A 168 -13.73 -0.02 -11.72
C ILE A 168 -12.52 -0.55 -10.95
N THR A 169 -12.71 -1.08 -9.74
CA THR A 169 -11.59 -1.61 -8.94
C THR A 169 -10.90 -2.80 -9.61
N LYS A 170 -11.65 -3.64 -10.34
CA LYS A 170 -11.07 -4.76 -11.09
C LYS A 170 -10.36 -4.35 -12.37
N PHE A 171 -10.93 -3.40 -13.10
CA PHE A 171 -10.42 -2.98 -14.40
C PHE A 171 -9.09 -2.22 -14.26
N ILE A 172 -8.95 -1.43 -13.19
CA ILE A 172 -7.78 -0.58 -12.97
C ILE A 172 -6.70 -1.35 -12.21
N PRO A 173 -5.51 -1.61 -12.80
CA PRO A 173 -4.49 -2.46 -12.20
C PRO A 173 -4.01 -2.03 -10.81
N ILE A 174 -3.89 -0.71 -10.57
CA ILE A 174 -3.45 -0.22 -9.25
C ILE A 174 -4.53 -0.44 -8.18
N LEU A 175 -5.81 -0.28 -8.54
CA LEU A 175 -6.92 -0.47 -7.62
C LEU A 175 -7.12 -1.96 -7.34
N SER A 176 -6.93 -2.84 -8.34
CA SER A 176 -7.06 -4.29 -8.15
C SER A 176 -5.94 -4.86 -7.28
N LEU A 177 -4.77 -4.21 -7.27
CA LEU A 177 -3.65 -4.56 -6.39
C LEU A 177 -3.89 -4.11 -4.94
N ILE A 178 -4.39 -2.88 -4.75
CA ILE A 178 -4.52 -2.26 -3.42
C ILE A 178 -5.86 -2.63 -2.77
N ILE A 179 -6.96 -2.70 -3.50
CA ILE A 179 -8.29 -3.02 -2.97
C ILE A 179 -8.53 -4.52 -3.19
N PRO A 180 -8.47 -5.34 -2.12
CA PRO A 180 -8.66 -6.77 -2.26
C PRO A 180 -10.12 -7.09 -2.59
N SER A 181 -10.32 -8.02 -3.51
CA SER A 181 -11.65 -8.46 -3.94
C SER A 181 -12.33 -9.43 -2.97
N SER A 182 -11.56 -10.02 -2.05
CA SER A 182 -12.04 -10.97 -1.05
C SER A 182 -11.24 -10.85 0.25
N PHE A 183 -11.82 -11.33 1.35
CA PHE A 183 -11.15 -11.36 2.65
C PHE A 183 -9.87 -12.22 2.63
N THR A 184 -9.87 -13.31 1.87
CA THR A 184 -8.67 -14.14 1.69
C THR A 184 -7.56 -13.38 0.97
N GLN A 185 -7.89 -12.66 -0.11
CA GLN A 185 -6.92 -11.82 -0.81
C GLN A 185 -6.38 -10.71 0.09
N PHE A 186 -7.24 -10.10 0.92
CA PHE A 186 -6.83 -9.13 1.93
C PHE A 186 -5.79 -9.74 2.89
N LEU A 187 -6.08 -10.91 3.48
CA LEU A 187 -5.15 -11.57 4.40
C LEU A 187 -3.81 -11.87 3.73
N LEU A 188 -3.83 -12.33 2.47
CA LEU A 188 -2.63 -12.69 1.72
C LEU A 188 -1.80 -11.46 1.36
N SER A 189 -2.40 -10.45 0.71
CA SER A 189 -1.65 -9.27 0.24
C SER A 189 -1.07 -8.47 1.40
N TYR A 190 -1.87 -8.21 2.43
CA TYR A 190 -1.45 -7.45 3.60
C TYR A 190 -0.59 -8.27 4.56
N GLY A 191 -0.78 -9.59 4.62
CA GLY A 191 0.10 -10.50 5.33
C GLY A 191 1.51 -10.53 4.75
N ILE A 192 1.64 -10.59 3.42
CA ILE A 192 2.92 -10.47 2.72
C ILE A 192 3.54 -9.09 2.97
N GLY A 193 2.75 -8.01 2.92
CA GLY A 193 3.22 -6.67 3.27
C GLY A 193 3.79 -6.59 4.69
N LEU A 194 3.10 -7.16 5.69
CA LEU A 194 3.58 -7.25 7.07
C LEU A 194 4.86 -8.08 7.20
N MET A 195 4.98 -9.17 6.44
CA MET A 195 6.20 -9.98 6.37
C MET A 195 7.39 -9.18 5.85
N ILE A 196 7.24 -8.55 4.68
CA ILE A 196 8.29 -7.73 4.06
C ILE A 196 8.70 -6.61 5.02
N MET A 197 7.73 -5.90 5.63
CA MET A 197 8.00 -4.85 6.61
C MET A 197 8.79 -5.40 7.82
N SER A 198 8.44 -6.58 8.33
CA SER A 198 9.13 -7.19 9.47
C SER A 198 10.57 -7.58 9.12
N ILE A 199 10.79 -8.14 7.93
CA ILE A 199 12.13 -8.46 7.42
C ILE A 199 12.98 -7.18 7.30
N LEU A 200 12.42 -6.12 6.72
CA LEU A 200 13.11 -4.83 6.56
C LEU A 200 13.46 -4.21 7.91
N PHE A 201 12.54 -4.24 8.87
CA PHE A 201 12.81 -3.76 10.23
C PHE A 201 13.98 -4.51 10.87
N THR A 202 14.03 -5.83 10.69
CA THR A 202 15.11 -6.66 11.22
C THR A 202 16.44 -6.38 10.50
N ALA A 203 16.42 -6.15 9.19
CA ALA A 203 17.60 -5.70 8.44
C ALA A 203 18.13 -4.35 8.95
N ILE A 204 17.25 -3.38 9.23
CA ILE A 204 17.63 -2.10 9.83
C ILE A 204 18.25 -2.31 11.23
N MET A 205 17.72 -3.24 12.03
CA MET A 205 18.32 -3.56 13.33
C MET A 205 19.70 -4.19 13.20
N PHE A 206 19.96 -5.00 12.16
CA PHE A 206 21.30 -5.54 11.87
C PHE A 206 22.29 -4.42 11.54
N GLU A 207 21.93 -3.51 10.63
CA GLU A 207 22.75 -2.32 10.33
C GLU A 207 23.11 -1.58 11.62
N ARG A 208 22.13 -1.34 12.49
CA ARG A 208 22.37 -0.57 13.72
C ARG A 208 23.22 -1.32 14.74
N SER A 209 23.08 -2.64 14.82
CA SER A 209 23.84 -3.46 15.78
C SER A 209 25.30 -3.67 15.37
N PHE A 210 25.60 -3.70 14.07
CA PHE A 210 26.93 -4.07 13.54
C PHE A 210 27.54 -3.06 12.56
N ARG A 211 26.94 -1.86 12.43
CA ARG A 211 27.36 -0.78 11.53
C ARG A 211 27.48 -1.29 10.09
N ILE A 212 28.64 -1.10 9.44
CA ILE A 212 28.90 -1.49 8.05
C ILE A 212 28.77 -3.00 7.84
N LYS A 213 29.27 -3.83 8.77
CA LYS A 213 29.08 -5.30 8.72
C LYS A 213 27.60 -5.69 8.85
N GLY A 214 26.83 -4.86 9.55
CA GLY A 214 25.39 -5.02 9.72
C GLY A 214 24.59 -4.84 8.44
N ILE A 215 25.03 -3.96 7.53
CA ILE A 215 24.38 -3.77 6.22
C ILE A 215 24.46 -5.07 5.41
N ILE A 216 25.65 -5.67 5.36
CA ILE A 216 25.87 -6.94 4.64
C ILE A 216 25.02 -8.05 5.27
N LEU A 217 25.03 -8.17 6.60
CA LEU A 217 24.21 -9.17 7.30
C LEU A 217 22.71 -8.95 7.07
N GLY A 218 22.25 -7.69 7.05
CA GLY A 218 20.87 -7.33 6.76
C GLY A 218 20.46 -7.73 5.34
N LEU A 219 21.29 -7.45 4.34
CA LEU A 219 21.04 -7.85 2.95
C LEU A 219 21.01 -9.36 2.77
N VAL A 220 21.96 -10.08 3.39
CA VAL A 220 21.99 -11.54 3.40
C VAL A 220 20.73 -12.09 4.06
N TYR A 221 20.29 -11.51 5.18
CA TYR A 221 19.07 -11.91 5.87
C TYR A 221 17.81 -11.70 5.01
N VAL A 222 17.71 -10.57 4.31
CA VAL A 222 16.62 -10.29 3.36
C VAL A 222 16.61 -11.35 2.25
N GLY A 223 17.78 -11.64 1.66
CA GLY A 223 17.92 -12.64 0.60
C GLY A 223 17.52 -14.04 1.06
N ILE A 224 18.00 -14.49 2.22
CA ILE A 224 17.63 -15.79 2.81
C ILE A 224 16.14 -15.85 3.11
N SER A 225 15.56 -14.80 3.71
CA SER A 225 14.14 -14.78 4.05
C SER A 225 13.25 -14.85 2.80
N ALA A 226 13.63 -14.13 1.74
CA ALA A 226 12.95 -14.19 0.44
C ALA A 226 13.10 -15.56 -0.21
N ALA A 227 14.31 -16.14 -0.20
CA ALA A 227 14.56 -17.48 -0.75
C ALA A 227 13.77 -18.56 -0.02
N VAL A 228 13.69 -18.51 1.32
CA VAL A 228 12.89 -19.44 2.12
C VAL A 228 11.41 -19.31 1.79
N PHE A 229 10.88 -18.08 1.71
CA PHE A 229 9.47 -17.85 1.39
C PHE A 229 9.10 -18.32 -0.03
N LEU A 230 9.98 -18.07 -1.01
CA LEU A 230 9.78 -18.44 -2.41
C LEU A 230 10.19 -19.89 -2.74
N ALA A 231 10.78 -20.62 -1.79
CA ALA A 231 11.27 -21.98 -2.00
C ALA A 231 10.22 -22.93 -2.62
N PRO A 232 8.94 -22.97 -2.16
CA PRO A 232 7.94 -23.84 -2.77
C PRO A 232 7.71 -23.55 -4.26
N VAL A 233 7.81 -22.28 -4.65
CA VAL A 233 7.64 -21.85 -6.05
C VAL A 233 8.83 -22.30 -6.89
N PHE A 234 10.06 -22.07 -6.42
CA PHE A 234 11.25 -22.53 -7.13
C PHE A 234 11.34 -24.05 -7.26
N VAL A 235 10.91 -24.79 -6.25
CA VAL A 235 10.85 -26.26 -6.30
C VAL A 235 9.84 -26.73 -7.35
N MET A 236 8.68 -26.08 -7.44
CA MET A 236 7.68 -26.40 -8.48
C MET A 236 8.22 -26.13 -9.89
N GLU A 237 8.83 -24.96 -10.12
CA GLU A 237 9.41 -24.60 -11.42
C GLU A 237 10.55 -25.53 -11.86
N SER A 238 11.24 -26.16 -10.90
CA SER A 238 12.32 -27.13 -11.20
C SER A 238 11.82 -28.46 -11.80
N GLY A 239 10.50 -28.69 -11.82
CA GLY A 239 9.89 -29.91 -12.38
C GLY A 239 10.06 -31.18 -11.56
N ASN A 240 10.80 -31.12 -10.43
CA ASN A 240 11.06 -32.28 -9.58
C ASN A 240 9.87 -32.66 -8.68
N PHE A 241 9.02 -31.70 -8.36
CA PHE A 241 7.83 -31.91 -7.52
C PHE A 241 6.67 -31.07 -8.05
N TYR A 242 5.49 -31.68 -8.13
CA TYR A 242 4.27 -30.99 -8.54
C TYR A 242 3.39 -30.78 -7.31
N PHE A 243 3.22 -29.52 -6.92
CA PHE A 243 2.31 -29.15 -5.83
C PHE A 243 0.97 -28.71 -6.40
N TYR A 244 -0.13 -29.09 -5.74
CA TYR A 244 -1.44 -28.53 -6.08
C TYR A 244 -1.51 -27.05 -5.65
N PRO A 245 -2.30 -26.19 -6.32
CA PRO A 245 -2.39 -24.77 -5.98
C PRO A 245 -2.72 -24.49 -4.50
N ASN A 246 -3.59 -25.31 -3.91
CA ASN A 246 -3.96 -25.20 -2.49
C ASN A 246 -2.82 -25.59 -1.55
N GLU A 247 -1.97 -26.53 -1.94
CA GLU A 247 -0.79 -26.94 -1.15
C GLU A 247 0.28 -25.85 -1.17
N ILE A 248 0.52 -25.23 -2.33
CA ILE A 248 1.44 -24.09 -2.47
C ILE A 248 0.97 -22.94 -1.59
N LEU A 249 -0.32 -22.61 -1.65
CA LEU A 249 -0.92 -21.57 -0.82
C LEU A 249 -0.72 -21.90 0.67
N GLY A 250 -1.01 -23.14 1.09
CA GLY A 250 -0.81 -23.58 2.47
C GLY A 250 0.66 -23.48 2.92
N LEU A 251 1.60 -23.89 2.08
CA LEU A 251 3.04 -23.79 2.34
C LEU A 251 3.50 -22.33 2.45
N GLN A 252 3.08 -21.47 1.52
CA GLN A 252 3.41 -20.04 1.55
C GLN A 252 2.83 -19.34 2.78
N LEU A 253 1.60 -19.68 3.19
CA LEU A 253 1.03 -19.18 4.44
C LEU A 253 1.85 -19.60 5.66
N ALA A 254 2.17 -20.89 5.76
CA ALA A 254 2.95 -21.44 6.87
C ALA A 254 4.35 -20.80 6.93
N LEU A 255 5.06 -20.75 5.81
CA LEU A 255 6.39 -20.12 5.71
C LEU A 255 6.32 -18.62 5.98
N GLY A 256 5.29 -17.92 5.51
CA GLY A 256 5.08 -16.51 5.81
C GLY A 256 4.92 -16.23 7.30
N ILE A 257 4.16 -17.07 8.02
CA ILE A 257 4.01 -16.98 9.48
C ILE A 257 5.33 -17.28 10.20
N ILE A 258 6.10 -18.28 9.74
CA ILE A 258 7.40 -18.62 10.31
C ILE A 258 8.39 -17.47 10.10
N VAL A 259 8.52 -16.96 8.87
CA VAL A 259 9.45 -15.89 8.51
C VAL A 259 9.10 -14.60 9.26
N THR A 260 7.81 -14.22 9.33
CA THR A 260 7.37 -13.07 10.14
C THR A 260 7.73 -13.25 11.61
N GLY A 261 7.38 -14.39 12.21
CA GLY A 261 7.66 -14.69 13.62
C GLY A 261 9.15 -14.63 13.95
N LEU A 262 9.99 -15.26 13.11
CA LEU A 262 11.45 -15.21 13.24
C LEU A 262 12.00 -13.80 13.05
N SER A 263 11.47 -13.03 12.10
CA SER A 263 11.86 -11.63 11.87
C SER A 263 11.60 -10.79 13.12
N ILE A 264 10.37 -10.86 13.66
CA ILE A 264 9.97 -10.10 14.85
C ILE A 264 10.82 -10.52 16.05
N TRP A 265 11.02 -11.83 16.24
CA TRP A 265 11.84 -12.36 17.33
C TRP A 265 13.29 -11.86 17.24
N LEU A 266 13.95 -12.06 16.10
CA LEU A 266 15.33 -11.60 15.86
C LEU A 266 15.47 -10.08 16.00
N GLY A 267 14.56 -9.32 15.40
CA GLY A 267 14.55 -7.86 15.50
C GLY A 267 14.42 -7.38 16.95
N SER A 268 13.53 -8.00 17.73
CA SER A 268 13.35 -7.69 19.15
C SER A 268 14.56 -8.10 20.01
N TRP A 269 15.22 -9.21 19.66
CA TRP A 269 16.43 -9.69 20.33
C TRP A 269 17.61 -8.76 20.07
N LEU A 270 17.81 -8.31 18.82
CA LEU A 270 18.82 -7.32 18.45
C LEU A 270 18.63 -6.01 19.23
N LEU A 271 17.39 -5.52 19.29
CA LEU A 271 17.00 -4.34 20.08
C LEU A 271 17.29 -4.48 21.57
N LYS A 272 17.20 -5.70 22.12
CA LYS A 272 17.43 -5.94 23.55
C LYS A 272 18.91 -6.07 23.88
N ASN A 273 19.67 -6.79 23.06
CA ASN A 273 20.97 -7.31 23.44
C ASN A 273 22.16 -6.67 22.72
N ARG A 274 21.95 -6.01 21.57
CA ARG A 274 23.05 -5.59 20.67
C ARG A 274 22.94 -4.15 20.19
N VAL A 275 21.77 -3.54 20.28
CA VAL A 275 21.62 -2.09 20.20
C VAL A 275 22.23 -1.50 21.48
N THR A 276 23.54 -1.28 21.44
CA THR A 276 24.30 -0.61 22.50
C THR A 276 23.96 0.87 22.53
N VAL A 277 23.73 1.39 23.75
CA VAL A 277 23.64 2.82 24.02
C VAL A 277 24.92 3.51 23.58
#